data_AF-A0A1C5GIE4-F1
#
_entry.id   AF-A0A1C5GIE4-F1
#
_cell.length_a   1.000
_cell.length_b   1.000
_cell.length_c   1.000
_cell.angle_alpha   90.00
_cell.angle_beta   90.00
_cell.angle_gamma   90.00
#
_symmetry.space_group_name_H-M   'P 1'
#
loop_
_entity.id
_entity.type
_entity.pdbx_description
1 polymer ?
#
loop_
_entity_poly.entity_id
_entity_poly.type
_entity_poly.pdbx_seq_one_letter_code
_entity_poly.pdbx_strand_id
1 'polypeptide(L)'
;MVLSRGWALFLTGVGVWTWVIWPRFAVAIWNDPRSWSSGTVGEFPATGFLWIHALLIAASLLIGTTVGVLGVRAWRVARRRAEGPAS
;
A
#
# COMPACT_ATOMS: atom_id res chain seq x y z
N MET A 1 17.13 8.40 16.57
CA MET A 1 16.37 9.65 16.36
C MET A 1 14.89 9.32 16.31
N VAL A 2 14.03 10.08 16.99
CA VAL A 2 12.57 9.87 16.95
C VAL A 2 12.03 10.60 15.72
N LEU A 3 11.19 9.94 14.93
CA LEU A 3 10.56 10.52 13.75
C LEU A 3 9.67 11.72 14.14
N SER A 4 9.80 12.86 13.44
CA SER A 4 9.00 14.06 13.73
C SER A 4 7.51 13.83 13.46
N ARG A 5 6.63 14.65 14.06
CA ARG A 5 5.17 14.53 13.88
C ARG A 5 4.76 14.65 12.41
N GLY A 6 5.40 15.55 11.65
CA GLY A 6 5.15 15.71 10.22
C GLY A 6 5.51 14.46 9.43
N TRP A 7 6.68 13.86 9.69
CA TRP A 7 7.09 12.62 9.04
C TRP A 7 6.19 11.43 9.40
N ALA A 8 5.71 11.33 10.64
CA ALA A 8 4.77 10.27 11.04
C ALA A 8 3.43 10.35 10.29
N LEU A 9 2.89 11.56 10.11
CA LEU A 9 1.69 11.79 9.31
C LEU A 9 1.95 11.51 7.83
N PHE A 10 3.10 11.92 7.30
CA PHE A 10 3.50 11.63 5.93
C PHE A 10 3.53 10.12 5.66
N LEU A 11 4.22 9.33 6.49
CA LEU A 11 4.27 7.87 6.33
C LEU A 11 2.88 7.21 6.42
N THR A 12 2.04 7.71 7.31
CA THR A 12 0.63 7.26 7.41
C THR A 12 -0.12 7.55 6.11
N GLY A 13 0.01 8.77 5.59
CA GLY A 13 -0.59 9.20 4.32
C GLY A 13 -0.11 8.37 3.13
N VAL A 14 1.19 8.06 3.05
CA VAL A 14 1.76 7.16 2.03
C VAL A 14 1.13 5.76 2.08
N GLY A 15 0.96 5.21 3.29
CA GLY A 15 0.30 3.92 3.47
C GLY A 15 -1.17 3.95 2.99
N VAL A 16 -1.91 5.00 3.33
CA VAL A 16 -3.30 5.18 2.86
C VAL A 16 -3.34 5.34 1.35
N TRP A 17 -2.49 6.20 0.77
CA TRP A 17 -2.39 6.41 -0.67
C TRP A 17 -2.12 5.11 -1.44
N THR A 18 -1.21 4.29 -0.92
CA THR A 18 -0.91 2.95 -1.46
C THR A 18 -2.18 2.10 -1.56
N TRP A 19 -2.98 2.04 -0.49
CA TRP A 19 -4.24 1.29 -0.47
C TRP A 19 -5.34 1.89 -1.35
N VAL A 20 -5.26 3.18 -1.71
CA VAL A 20 -6.21 3.82 -2.62
C VAL A 20 -5.88 3.46 -4.08
N ILE A 21 -4.59 3.40 -4.45
CA ILE A 21 -4.17 3.20 -5.84
C ILE A 21 -4.16 1.73 -6.24
N TRP A 22 -3.51 0.89 -5.44
CA TRP A 22 -3.16 -0.47 -5.86
C TRP A 22 -4.36 -1.41 -6.06
N PRO A 23 -5.44 -1.38 -5.25
CA PRO A 23 -6.63 -2.19 -5.53
C PRO A 23 -7.34 -1.81 -6.83
N ARG A 24 -7.40 -0.51 -7.16
CA ARG A 24 -7.96 -0.07 -8.46
C ARG A 24 -7.09 -0.54 -9.62
N PHE A 25 -5.77 -0.49 -9.45
CA PHE A 25 -4.85 -1.01 -10.45
C PHE A 25 -4.97 -2.52 -10.60
N ALA A 26 -5.17 -3.27 -9.52
CA ALA A 26 -5.43 -4.71 -9.57
C ALA A 26 -6.67 -5.05 -10.43
N VAL A 27 -7.76 -4.29 -10.26
CA VAL A 27 -8.97 -4.43 -11.08
C VAL A 27 -8.68 -4.10 -12.55
N ALA A 28 -7.87 -3.07 -12.82
CA ALA A 28 -7.48 -2.71 -14.18
C ALA A 28 -6.66 -3.84 -14.85
N ILE A 29 -5.71 -4.44 -14.14
CA ILE A 29 -4.92 -5.56 -14.65
C ILE A 29 -5.80 -6.79 -14.87
N TRP A 30 -6.70 -7.12 -13.94
CA TRP A 30 -7.61 -8.25 -14.10
C TRP A 30 -8.46 -8.14 -15.38
N ASN A 31 -8.96 -6.93 -15.67
CA ASN A 31 -9.80 -6.66 -16.84
C ASN A 31 -9.00 -6.40 -18.14
N ASP A 32 -7.67 -6.44 -18.12
CA ASP A 32 -6.84 -6.28 -19.31
C ASP A 32 -6.82 -7.61 -20.10
N PRO A 33 -7.19 -7.64 -21.39
CA PRO A 33 -7.12 -8.83 -22.22
C PRO A 33 -5.76 -9.52 -22.23
N ARG A 34 -4.65 -8.76 -22.08
CA ARG A 34 -3.29 -9.32 -22.03
C ARG A 34 -3.04 -10.19 -20.80
N SER A 35 -3.88 -10.12 -19.78
CA SER A 35 -3.82 -10.99 -18.59
C SER A 35 -4.22 -12.43 -18.89
N TRP A 36 -4.88 -12.70 -20.01
CA TRP A 36 -5.52 -13.97 -20.33
C TRP A 36 -5.00 -14.51 -21.66
N SER A 37 -4.64 -15.78 -21.74
CA SER A 37 -4.06 -16.33 -22.97
C SER A 37 -5.06 -16.36 -24.14
N SER A 38 -6.35 -16.50 -23.86
CA SER A 38 -7.40 -16.44 -24.88
C SER A 38 -7.78 -15.01 -25.27
N GLY A 39 -7.36 -14.01 -24.48
CA GLY A 39 -7.81 -12.62 -24.58
C GLY A 39 -9.19 -12.36 -23.93
N THR A 40 -9.90 -13.40 -23.50
CA THR A 40 -11.18 -13.26 -22.79
C THR A 40 -10.95 -13.09 -21.30
N VAL A 41 -11.53 -12.06 -20.69
CA VAL A 41 -11.36 -11.79 -19.26
C VAL A 41 -11.90 -12.94 -18.40
N GLY A 42 -11.05 -13.45 -17.51
CA GLY A 42 -11.39 -14.54 -16.58
C GLY A 42 -11.24 -15.95 -17.16
N GLU A 43 -10.84 -16.07 -18.43
CA GLU A 43 -10.61 -17.37 -19.06
C GLU A 43 -9.14 -17.78 -18.94
N PHE A 44 -8.90 -18.86 -18.21
CA PHE A 44 -7.56 -19.39 -17.99
C PHE A 44 -7.01 -20.14 -19.23
N PRO A 45 -5.67 -20.26 -19.37
CA PRO A 45 -4.64 -19.82 -18.43
C PRO A 45 -4.35 -18.31 -18.41
N ALA A 46 -3.96 -17.82 -17.24
CA ALA A 46 -3.44 -16.47 -17.08
C ALA A 46 -2.01 -16.36 -17.62
N THR A 47 -1.67 -15.20 -18.18
CA THR A 47 -0.34 -14.94 -18.73
C THR A 47 0.65 -14.48 -17.65
N GLY A 48 1.94 -14.41 -18.02
CA GLY A 48 2.97 -13.81 -17.16
C GLY A 48 2.69 -12.33 -16.84
N PHE A 49 1.96 -11.62 -17.69
CA PHE A 49 1.56 -10.23 -17.44
C PHE A 49 0.71 -10.13 -16.16
N LEU A 50 -0.31 -10.99 -16.01
CA LEU A 50 -1.15 -11.00 -14.79
C LEU A 50 -0.31 -11.33 -13.55
N TRP A 51 0.51 -12.39 -13.63
CA TRP A 51 1.25 -12.90 -12.48
C TRP A 51 2.32 -11.92 -11.97
N ILE A 52 3.08 -11.29 -12.86
CA ILE A 52 4.08 -10.29 -12.49
C ILE A 52 3.39 -9.11 -11.79
N HIS A 53 2.29 -8.61 -12.36
CA HIS A 53 1.58 -7.49 -11.74
C HIS A 53 0.94 -7.88 -10.40
N ALA A 54 0.34 -9.06 -10.30
CA ALA A 54 -0.21 -9.56 -9.04
C ALA A 54 0.87 -9.61 -7.93
N LEU A 55 2.06 -10.11 -8.24
CA LEU A 55 3.21 -10.11 -7.33
C LEU A 55 3.63 -8.69 -6.93
N LEU A 56 3.76 -7.78 -7.90
CA LEU A 56 4.15 -6.38 -7.67
C LEU A 56 3.10 -5.63 -6.82
N ILE A 57 1.81 -5.85 -7.09
CA ILE A 57 0.70 -5.30 -6.31
C ILE A 57 0.79 -5.80 -4.87
N ALA A 58 0.93 -7.11 -4.67
CA ALA A 58 0.99 -7.70 -3.33
C ALA A 58 2.18 -7.19 -2.53
N ALA A 59 3.37 -7.17 -3.14
CA ALA A 59 4.58 -6.63 -2.53
C ALA A 59 4.40 -5.15 -2.16
N SER A 60 3.84 -4.35 -3.07
CA SER A 60 3.62 -2.91 -2.84
C SER A 60 2.61 -2.66 -1.72
N LEU A 61 1.52 -3.44 -1.65
CA LEU A 61 0.55 -3.36 -0.56
C LEU A 61 1.18 -3.76 0.78
N LEU A 62 2.02 -4.79 0.82
CA LEU A 62 2.73 -5.19 2.03
C LEU A 62 3.68 -4.10 2.54
N ILE A 63 4.47 -3.52 1.63
CA ILE A 63 5.38 -2.41 1.94
C ILE A 63 4.58 -1.19 2.43
N GLY A 64 3.56 -0.77 1.67
CA GLY A 64 2.73 0.38 2.03
C GLY A 64 1.99 0.19 3.37
N THR A 65 1.52 -1.03 3.66
CA THR A 65 0.93 -1.38 4.96
C THR A 65 1.94 -1.24 6.08
N THR A 66 3.15 -1.78 5.89
CA THR A 66 4.24 -1.68 6.88
C THR A 66 4.59 -0.22 7.16
N VAL A 67 4.76 0.58 6.10
CA VAL A 67 5.04 2.02 6.19
C VAL A 67 3.91 2.76 6.91
N GLY A 68 2.65 2.49 6.55
CA GLY A 68 1.49 3.11 7.18
C GLY A 68 1.37 2.77 8.67
N VAL A 69 1.58 1.49 9.04
CA VAL A 69 1.58 1.04 10.44
C VAL A 69 2.69 1.73 11.24
N LEU A 70 3.91 1.83 10.68
CA LEU A 70 5.01 2.54 11.33
C LEU A 70 4.70 4.03 11.50
N GLY A 71 4.11 4.68 10.50
CA GLY A 71 3.63 6.06 10.59
C GLY A 71 2.63 6.27 11.73
N VAL A 72 1.60 5.41 11.81
CA VAL A 72 0.59 5.46 12.86
C VAL A 72 1.20 5.24 14.25
N ARG A 73 2.13 4.27 14.38
CA ARG A 73 2.84 4.01 15.64
C ARG A 73 3.67 5.22 16.06
N ALA A 74 4.45 5.80 15.14
CA ALA A 74 5.27 6.98 15.40
C ALA A 74 4.41 8.18 15.82
N TRP A 75 3.27 8.40 15.15
CA TRP A 75 2.35 9.49 15.48
C TRP A 75 1.75 9.34 16.88
N ARG A 76 1.34 8.12 17.26
CA ARG A 76 0.83 7.83 18.61
C ARG A 76 1.88 8.08 19.69
N VAL A 77 3.14 7.71 19.46
CA VAL A 77 4.25 7.96 20.41
C VAL A 77 4.54 9.44 20.54
N ALA A 78 4.60 10.18 19.41
CA ALA A 78 4.83 11.62 19.42
C ALA A 78 3.72 12.37 20.16
N ARG A 79 2.46 11.96 20.00
CA ARG A 79 1.32 12.56 20.71
C ARG A 79 1.39 12.34 22.23
N ARG A 80 1.69 11.12 22.69
CA ARG A 80 1.86 10.82 24.12
C ARG A 80 2.95 11.65 24.80
N ARG A 81 4.04 11.97 24.07
CA ARG A 81 5.10 12.84 24.60
C ARG A 81 4.69 14.31 24.70
N ALA A 82 3.82 14.78 23.80
CA ALA A 82 3.29 16.13 23.87
C ALA A 82 2.23 16.31 24.99
N GLU A 83 1.58 15.22 25.41
CA GLU A 83 0.56 15.20 26.46
C GLU A 83 1.12 14.84 27.87
N GLY A 84 2.41 14.47 27.98
CA GLY A 84 3.07 14.24 29.27
C GLY A 84 3.21 15.53 30.08
N PRO A 85 3.19 15.46 31.43
CA PRO A 85 3.04 16.63 32.30
C PRO A 85 4.08 17.70 31.95
N ALA A 86 3.57 18.91 31.72
CA ALA A 86 4.32 20.09 31.31
C ALA A 86 5.66 20.22 32.05
N SER A 87 6.75 20.22 31.28
CA SER A 87 8.03 20.82 31.66
C SER A 87 7.95 22.33 31.53
#